data_AF-R6YLJ3-F1
#
_entry.id   AF-R6YLJ3-F1
#
_cell.length_a   1.000
_cell.length_b   1.000
_cell.length_c   1.000
_cell.angle_alpha   90.00
_cell.angle_beta   90.00
_cell.angle_gamma   90.00
#
_symmetry.space_group_name_H-M   'P 1'
#
loop_
_entity.id
_entity.type
_entity.pdbx_description
1 polymer ?
#
loop_
_entity_poly.entity_id
_entity_poly.type
_entity_poly.pdbx_seq_one_letter_code
_entity_poly.pdbx_strand_id
1 'polypeptide(L)' 'MKELEPGTFVIMVKNEDDSFSPVGMNKEQAYIINVFLSKLSEDSPLIIKEGDKYVQTT' A
#
# COMPACT_ATOMS: atom_id res chain seq x y z
N MET A 1 7.74 15.28 1.73
CA MET A 1 7.34 14.04 2.42
C MET A 1 8.60 13.32 2.82
N LYS A 2 8.68 12.67 3.99
CA LYS A 2 9.82 11.81 4.28
C LYS A 2 9.90 10.74 3.19
N GLU A 3 11.10 10.43 2.70
CA GLU A 3 11.28 9.34 1.74
C GLU A 3 10.70 8.06 2.32
N LEU A 4 9.85 7.39 1.55
CA LEU A 4 9.28 6.10 1.94
C LEU A 4 10.32 5.03 1.64
N GLU A 5 10.56 4.17 2.61
CA GLU A 5 11.48 3.04 2.41
C GLU A 5 10.87 2.04 1.41
N PRO A 6 11.69 1.41 0.55
CA PRO A 6 11.23 0.32 -0.30
C PRO A 6 10.46 -0.74 0.50
N GLY A 7 9.31 -1.17 -0.02
CA GLY A 7 8.40 -2.09 0.69
C GLY A 7 7.36 -1.39 1.57
N THR A 8 7.35 -0.06 1.65
CA THR A 8 6.26 0.67 2.31
C THR A 8 4.96 0.53 1.52
N PHE A 9 3.91 0.05 2.20
CA PHE A 9 2.55 0.03 1.64
C PHE A 9 1.86 1.38 1.83
N VAL A 10 1.30 1.92 0.74
CA VAL A 10 0.47 3.13 0.75
C VAL A 10 -0.94 2.77 0.32
N ILE A 11 -1.93 3.14 1.13
CA ILE A 11 -3.34 3.01 0.77
C ILE A 11 -3.82 4.38 0.28
N MET A 12 -4.54 4.39 -0.85
CA MET A 12 -5.09 5.60 -1.45
C MET A 12 -6.59 5.45 -1.66
N VAL A 13 -7.30 6.57 -1.58
CA VAL A 13 -8.73 6.67 -1.93
C VAL A 13 -8.85 7.43 -3.23
N LYS A 14 -9.64 6.90 -4.16
CA LYS A 14 -10.02 7.61 -5.38
C LYS A 14 -11.04 8.68 -5.03
N ASN A 15 -10.76 9.92 -5.42
CA ASN A 15 -11.64 11.07 -5.23
C ASN A 15 -12.63 11.19 -6.41
N GLU A 16 -13.65 12.03 -6.27
CA GLU A 16 -14.66 12.28 -7.31
C GLU A 16 -14.08 12.95 -8.56
N ASP A 17 -12.99 13.71 -8.41
CA ASP A 17 -12.27 14.39 -9.49
C ASP A 17 -11.22 13.49 -10.17
N ASP A 18 -11.35 12.16 -10.03
CA ASP A 18 -10.42 11.13 -10.51
C ASP A 18 -8.99 11.20 -9.94
N SER A 19 -8.73 12.08 -8.97
CA SER A 19 -7.46 12.12 -8.25
C SER A 19 -7.40 11.07 -7.12
N PHE A 20 -6.23 10.94 -6.48
CA PHE A 20 -6.00 9.98 -5.40
C PHE A 20 -5.46 10.67 -4.14
N SER A 21 -6.08 10.40 -2.99
CA SER A 21 -5.65 10.91 -1.68
C SER A 21 -5.01 9.79 -0.85
N PRO A 22 -3.81 9.98 -0.26
CA PRO A 22 -3.24 9.00 0.66
C PRO A 22 -4.07 8.92 1.94
N VAL A 23 -4.31 7.70 2.43
CA VAL A 23 -4.99 7.47 3.70
C VAL A 23 -4.01 7.68 4.83
N GLY A 24 -4.25 8.73 5.64
CA GLY A 24 -3.53 8.94 6.89
C GLY A 24 -3.97 7.91 7.93
N MET A 25 -3.01 7.15 8.46
CA MET A 25 -3.26 6.14 9.49
C MET A 25 -2.38 6.41 10.71
N ASN A 26 -2.92 6.17 11.90
CA ASN A 26 -2.10 6.05 13.10
C ASN A 26 -1.47 4.65 13.20
N LYS A 27 -0.58 4.43 14.18
CA LYS A 27 0.16 3.17 14.33
C LYS A 27 -0.73 1.95 14.54
N GLU A 28 -1.82 2.08 15.30
CA GLU A 28 -2.72 0.98 15.63
C GLU A 28 -3.54 0.55 14.41
N GLN A 29 -4.05 1.53 13.65
CA GLN A 29 -4.75 1.28 12.39
C GLN A 29 -3.85 0.61 11.36
N ALA A 30 -2.61 1.09 11.21
CA ALA A 30 -1.62 0.48 10.32
C ALA A 30 -1.29 -0.97 10.74
N TYR A 31 -1.18 -1.22 12.05
CA TYR A 31 -0.95 -2.57 12.58
C TYR A 31 -2.10 -3.52 12.26
N ILE A 32 -3.36 -3.10 12.45
CA ILE A 32 -4.55 -3.91 12.14
C ILE A 32 -4.58 -4.28 10.65
N ILE A 33 -4.35 -3.31 9.77
CA ILE A 33 -4.31 -3.52 8.32
C ILE A 33 -3.21 -4.53 7.97
N ASN A 34 -2.02 -4.39 8.55
CA ASN A 34 -0.90 -5.29 8.26
C ASN A 34 -1.19 -6.73 8.71
N VAL A 35 -1.74 -6.91 9.92
CA VAL A 35 -2.14 -8.23 10.43
C VAL A 35 -3.25 -8.83 9.55
N PHE A 36 -4.21 -8.03 9.11
CA PHE A 36 -5.29 -8.50 8.24
C PHE A 36 -4.75 -8.98 6.88
N LEU A 37 -3.91 -8.17 6.23
CA LEU A 37 -3.25 -8.54 4.96
C LEU A 37 -2.39 -9.79 5.11
N SER A 38 -1.69 -9.92 6.25
CA SER A 38 -0.89 -11.12 6.55
C SER A 38 -1.75 -12.37 6.68
N LYS A 39 -2.97 -12.26 7.24
CA LYS A 39 -3.91 -13.38 7.37
C LYS A 39 -4.58 -13.78 6.06
N LEU A 40 -4.88 -12.82 5.18
CA LEU A 40 -5.42 -13.13 3.83
C LEU A 40 -4.45 -13.97 3.00
N SER A 41 -3.17 -13.95 3.37
CA SER A 41 -2.13 -14.64 2.65
C SER A 41 -2.00 -16.12 3.00
N GLU A 42 -2.66 -16.64 4.06
CA GLU A 42 -2.53 -18.03 4.57
C GLU A 42 -1.15 -18.68 4.31
N ASP A 43 -0.97 -19.40 3.19
CA ASP A 43 0.28 -20.07 2.76
C ASP A 43 1.08 -19.35 1.64
N SER A 44 0.57 -18.28 1.05
CA SER A 44 1.17 -17.52 -0.05
C SER A 44 1.30 -16.04 0.31
N PRO A 45 2.47 -15.59 0.82
CA PRO A 45 2.67 -14.21 1.26
C PRO A 45 2.40 -13.20 0.12
N LEU A 46 2.10 -11.95 0.48
CA LEU A 46 2.10 -10.85 -0.48
C LEU A 46 3.53 -10.70 -1.04
N ILE A 47 3.75 -11.08 -2.30
CA ILE A 47 5.05 -10.99 -2.97
C ILE A 47 5.12 -9.67 -3.72
N ILE A 48 6.15 -8.88 -3.42
CA ILE A 48 6.52 -7.72 -4.25
C ILE A 48 7.16 -8.27 -5.52
N LYS A 49 6.48 -8.11 -6.66
CA LYS A 49 7.05 -8.45 -7.97
C LYS A 49 8.02 -7.35 -8.41
N GLU A 50 9.24 -7.37 -7.88
CA GLU A 50 10.26 -6.33 -8.12
C GLU A 50 10.57 -6.08 -9.61
N GLY A 51 10.33 -7.07 -10.47
CA GLY A 51 10.49 -6.97 -11.93
C GLY A 51 9.34 -6.28 -12.67
N ASP A 52 8.15 -6.20 -12.07
CA ASP A 52 6.96 -5.63 -12.68
C ASP A 52 6.76 -4.21 -12.13
N LYS A 53 7.37 -3.21 -12.80
CA LYS A 53 7.21 -1.80 -12.43
C LYS A 53 6.08 -1.18 -13.25
N TYR A 54 5.01 -0.76 -12.58
CA TYR A 54 4.04 0.12 -13.21
C TYR A 54 4.64 1.53 -13.29
N VAL A 55 5.19 1.88 -14.45
CA VAL A 55 5.67 3.24 -14.73
C VAL A 55 4.50 3.99 -15.35
N GLN A 56 4.03 5.04 -14.69
CA GLN A 56 3.05 5.94 -15.28
C GLN A 56 3.71 6.62 -16.50
N THR A 57 3.39 6.16 -17.70
CA THR A 57 3.79 6.82 -18.94
C THR A 57 3.00 8.11 -19.09
N THR A 58 3.73 9.22 -19.25
CA THR A 58 3.20 10.58 -19.41
C THR A 58 2.53 10.77 -20.76
#